data_AF-A0A3D3RLJ0-F1
#
_entry.id   AF-A0A3D3RLJ0-F1
#
_cell.length_a   1.000
_cell.length_b   1.000
_cell.length_c   1.000
_cell.angle_alpha   90.00
_cell.angle_beta   90.00
_cell.angle_gamma   90.00
#
_symmetry.space_group_name_H-M   'P 1'
#
loop_
_entity.id
_entity.type
_entity.pdbx_description
1 polymer ?
#
loop_
_entity_poly.entity_id
_entity_poly.type
_entity_poly.pdbx_seq_one_letter_code
_entity_poly.pdbx_strand_id
1 'polypeptide(L)'
;QELRWEIDFYIGIHKVNEAEQLLNLLKKKIDLTNPYNEQYIKKVELFIRDERNEVSCEKYIEESLALLALTLDDVERLKEEGDESGFFTREEITLLMGIGCIYHKNKQYDQALKYYKKVERYFSDFYQMSSAGLYRTLLYNLSQVYGLLGQYEKSMEKSIDSILIDMLYQQSNGLCRKIFNIGWYYGNMMLEEKDCEKKEKYKQSCNQFFRQSYCLASLYEDEKVKNLIKDQREKWGIEETNCDQVPIYK
;
A
#
# COMPACT_ATOMS: atom_id res chain seq x y z
N GLN A 1 25.61 -3.53 -4.46
CA GLN A 1 24.53 -2.55 -4.21
C GLN A 1 23.64 -2.39 -5.43
N GLU A 2 24.21 -2.27 -6.63
CA GLU A 2 23.49 -2.24 -7.92
C GLU A 2 22.49 -3.40 -8.11
N LEU A 3 22.94 -4.66 -7.93
CA LEU A 3 22.05 -5.83 -8.04
C LEU A 3 20.83 -5.80 -7.09
N ARG A 4 20.97 -5.28 -5.87
CA ARG A 4 19.84 -5.21 -4.92
C ARG A 4 18.78 -4.22 -5.41
N TRP A 5 19.22 -3.10 -5.96
CA TRP A 5 18.32 -2.09 -6.51
C TRP A 5 17.53 -2.64 -7.71
N GLU A 6 18.20 -3.36 -8.62
CA GLU A 6 17.53 -3.97 -9.78
C GLU A 6 16.55 -5.07 -9.37
N ILE A 7 16.93 -5.92 -8.39
CA ILE A 7 16.04 -6.93 -7.83
C ILE A 7 14.78 -6.26 -7.23
N ASP A 8 14.97 -5.26 -6.37
CA ASP A 8 13.86 -4.53 -5.74
C ASP A 8 12.95 -3.85 -6.78
N PHE A 9 13.53 -3.33 -7.86
CA PHE A 9 12.77 -2.78 -8.99
C PHE A 9 11.89 -3.83 -9.66
N TYR A 10 12.46 -4.99 -10.04
CA TYR A 10 11.71 -6.07 -10.69
C TYR A 10 10.63 -6.66 -9.78
N ILE A 11 10.89 -6.79 -8.48
CA ILE A 11 9.87 -7.16 -7.49
C ILE A 11 8.74 -6.13 -7.48
N GLY A 12 9.07 -4.83 -7.45
CA GLY A 12 8.08 -3.75 -7.43
C GLY A 12 7.14 -3.71 -8.64
N ILE A 13 7.57 -4.27 -9.78
CA ILE A 13 6.74 -4.40 -11.00
C ILE A 13 6.27 -5.84 -11.26
N HIS A 14 6.30 -6.71 -10.23
CA HIS A 14 5.83 -8.10 -10.27
C HIS A 14 6.51 -8.99 -11.34
N LYS A 15 7.74 -8.65 -11.74
CA LYS A 15 8.57 -9.43 -12.68
C LYS A 15 9.50 -10.37 -11.93
N VAL A 16 8.91 -11.39 -11.31
CA VAL A 16 9.62 -12.26 -10.35
C VAL A 16 10.66 -13.17 -10.97
N ASN A 17 10.54 -13.51 -12.26
CA ASN A 17 11.52 -14.37 -12.95
C ASN A 17 12.84 -13.62 -13.19
N GLU A 18 12.76 -12.35 -13.62
CA GLU A 18 13.91 -11.47 -13.77
C GLU A 18 14.58 -11.19 -12.41
N ALA A 19 13.77 -10.94 -11.37
CA ALA A 19 14.27 -10.79 -10.00
C ALA A 19 15.01 -12.05 -9.51
N GLU A 20 14.47 -13.25 -9.77
CA GLU A 20 15.08 -14.52 -9.37
C GLU A 20 16.42 -14.77 -10.06
N GLN A 21 16.54 -14.44 -11.36
CA GLN A 21 17.81 -14.55 -12.09
C GLN A 21 18.90 -13.68 -11.46
N LEU A 22 18.58 -12.41 -11.16
CA LEU A 22 19.50 -11.48 -10.52
C LEU A 22 19.83 -11.91 -9.08
N LEU A 23 18.85 -12.43 -8.35
CA LEU A 23 19.04 -12.95 -7.00
C LEU A 23 20.05 -14.10 -6.98
N ASN A 24 19.94 -15.04 -7.93
CA ASN A 24 20.88 -16.15 -8.08
C ASN A 24 22.32 -15.68 -8.39
N LEU A 25 22.47 -14.56 -9.10
CA LEU A 25 23.79 -13.93 -9.32
C LEU A 25 24.31 -13.26 -8.04
N LEU A 26 23.43 -12.58 -7.29
CA LEU A 26 23.79 -11.91 -6.05
C LEU A 26 24.24 -12.91 -4.97
N LYS A 27 23.55 -14.05 -4.83
CA LYS A 27 23.88 -15.12 -3.87
C LYS A 27 25.32 -15.64 -4.01
N LYS A 28 25.88 -15.61 -5.22
CA LYS A 28 27.27 -16.03 -5.49
C LYS A 28 28.32 -15.00 -5.07
N LYS A 29 27.91 -13.75 -4.85
CA LYS A 29 28.79 -12.60 -4.61
C LYS A 29 28.75 -12.08 -3.18
N ILE A 30 27.78 -12.53 -2.38
CA ILE A 30 27.49 -11.97 -1.06
C ILE A 30 27.74 -13.00 0.04
N ASP A 31 28.25 -12.51 1.17
CA ASP A 31 28.45 -13.34 2.36
C ASP A 31 27.12 -13.55 3.09
N LEU A 32 26.66 -14.80 3.11
CA LEU A 32 25.42 -15.22 3.77
C LEU A 32 25.59 -15.51 5.26
N THR A 33 26.80 -15.44 5.82
CA THR A 33 27.01 -15.51 7.27
C THR A 33 26.62 -14.21 7.98
N ASN A 34 26.51 -13.12 7.22
CA ASN A 34 25.98 -11.86 7.71
C ASN A 34 24.43 -11.91 7.75
N PRO A 35 23.79 -11.71 8.91
CA PRO A 35 22.34 -11.85 9.06
C PRO A 35 21.54 -10.88 8.18
N TYR A 36 22.03 -9.67 7.92
CA TYR A 36 21.35 -8.70 7.04
C TYR A 36 21.38 -9.12 5.57
N ASN A 37 22.43 -9.83 5.15
CA ASN A 37 22.50 -10.39 3.80
C ASN A 37 21.58 -11.61 3.66
N GLU A 38 21.61 -12.49 4.65
CA GLU A 38 20.73 -13.65 4.72
C GLU A 38 19.25 -13.24 4.71
N GLN A 39 18.88 -12.28 5.57
CA GLN A 39 17.52 -11.75 5.66
C GLN A 39 17.06 -11.20 4.30
N TYR A 40 17.89 -10.39 3.64
CA TYR A 40 17.54 -9.82 2.34
C TYR A 40 17.27 -10.92 1.29
N ILE A 41 18.18 -11.89 1.17
CA ILE A 41 18.05 -12.97 0.17
C ILE A 41 16.79 -13.79 0.43
N LYS A 42 16.61 -14.27 1.66
CA LYS A 42 15.45 -15.11 2.00
C LYS A 42 14.13 -14.36 1.93
N LYS A 43 14.12 -13.05 2.25
CA LYS A 43 12.96 -12.17 2.05
C LYS A 43 12.56 -12.14 0.58
N VAL A 44 13.53 -11.92 -0.33
CA VAL A 44 13.24 -11.90 -1.78
C VAL A 44 12.76 -13.27 -2.26
N GLU A 45 13.36 -14.37 -1.81
CA GLU A 45 12.89 -15.73 -2.13
C GLU A 45 11.45 -15.97 -1.63
N LEU A 46 11.11 -15.48 -0.44
CA LEU A 46 9.75 -15.55 0.09
C LEU A 46 8.76 -14.75 -0.76
N PHE A 47 9.11 -13.53 -1.19
CA PHE A 47 8.28 -12.74 -2.09
C PHE A 47 8.04 -13.42 -3.44
N ILE A 48 9.09 -13.98 -4.04
CA ILE A 48 8.98 -14.71 -5.32
C ILE A 48 8.02 -15.90 -5.18
N ARG A 49 8.12 -16.66 -4.08
CA ARG A 49 7.23 -17.78 -3.82
C ARG A 49 5.77 -17.34 -3.54
N ASP A 50 5.55 -16.22 -2.84
CA ASP A 50 4.20 -15.66 -2.62
C ASP A 50 3.54 -15.26 -3.94
N GLU A 51 4.28 -14.57 -4.82
CA GLU A 51 3.78 -14.16 -6.15
C GLU A 51 3.44 -15.37 -7.05
N ARG A 52 4.14 -16.50 -6.86
CA ARG A 52 3.82 -17.78 -7.52
C ARG A 52 2.70 -18.56 -6.83
N ASN A 53 2.15 -18.06 -5.72
CA ASN A 53 1.15 -18.73 -4.88
C ASN A 53 1.65 -20.08 -4.30
N GLU A 54 2.95 -20.18 -4.03
CA GLU A 54 3.61 -21.40 -3.51
C GLU A 54 3.65 -21.45 -1.97
N VAL A 55 3.21 -20.38 -1.30
CA VAL A 55 3.27 -20.23 0.16
C VAL A 55 1.89 -19.86 0.68
N SER A 56 1.41 -20.57 1.70
CA SER A 56 0.17 -20.20 2.38
C SER A 56 0.35 -18.92 3.18
N CYS A 57 -0.73 -18.21 3.45
CA CYS A 57 -0.66 -16.96 4.21
C CYS A 57 -0.07 -17.15 5.62
N GLU A 58 -0.45 -18.22 6.31
CA GLU A 58 0.08 -18.55 7.64
C GLU A 58 1.60 -18.78 7.57
N LYS A 59 2.05 -19.54 6.58
CA LYS A 59 3.46 -19.83 6.36
C LYS A 59 4.25 -18.58 5.96
N TYR A 60 3.67 -17.68 5.17
CA TYR A 60 4.31 -16.41 4.82
C TYR A 60 4.57 -15.57 6.07
N ILE A 61 3.59 -15.49 6.97
CA ILE A 61 3.70 -14.73 8.22
C ILE A 61 4.75 -15.37 9.13
N GLU A 62 4.72 -16.69 9.30
CA GLU A 62 5.71 -17.44 10.08
C GLU A 62 7.14 -17.23 9.57
N GLU A 63 7.36 -17.43 8.27
CA GLU A 63 8.66 -17.20 7.65
C GLU A 63 9.09 -15.72 7.75
N SER A 64 8.17 -14.78 7.59
CA SER A 64 8.47 -13.34 7.74
C SER A 64 8.93 -12.98 9.16
N LEU A 65 8.26 -13.53 10.18
CA LEU A 65 8.65 -13.34 11.58
C LEU A 65 10.02 -13.98 11.88
N ALA A 66 10.29 -15.16 11.32
CA ALA A 66 11.60 -15.81 11.43
C ALA A 66 12.71 -14.98 10.76
N LEU A 67 12.41 -14.32 9.64
CA LEU A 67 13.35 -13.42 8.97
C LEU A 67 13.59 -12.13 9.75
N LEU A 68 12.56 -11.58 10.41
CA LEU A 68 12.72 -10.45 11.33
C LEU A 68 13.66 -10.82 12.49
N ALA A 69 13.57 -12.05 13.01
CA ALA A 69 14.41 -12.54 14.12
C ALA A 69 15.91 -12.65 13.79
N LEU A 70 16.29 -12.58 12.51
CA LEU A 70 17.71 -12.55 12.12
C LEU A 70 18.39 -11.23 12.49
N THR A 71 17.64 -10.12 12.54
CA THR A 71 18.21 -8.77 12.69
C THR A 71 17.55 -7.94 13.80
N LEU A 72 16.43 -8.41 14.34
CA LEU A 72 15.71 -7.77 15.43
C LEU A 72 15.82 -8.61 16.71
N ASP A 73 16.39 -8.03 17.76
CA ASP A 73 16.70 -8.72 19.02
C ASP A 73 15.46 -9.24 19.76
N ASP A 74 14.36 -8.48 19.73
CA ASP A 74 13.09 -8.87 20.31
C ASP A 74 11.98 -8.75 19.25
N VAL A 75 11.64 -9.90 18.65
CA VAL A 75 10.53 -10.03 17.69
C VAL A 75 9.20 -10.23 18.40
N GLU A 76 9.20 -10.74 19.63
CA GLU A 76 7.98 -11.02 20.38
C GLU A 76 7.24 -9.72 20.73
N ARG A 77 7.97 -8.62 20.96
CA ARG A 77 7.37 -7.28 21.11
C ARG A 77 6.45 -6.88 19.96
N LEU A 78 6.65 -7.42 18.75
CA LEU A 78 5.78 -7.13 17.61
C LEU A 78 4.36 -7.67 17.78
N LYS A 79 4.16 -8.64 18.69
CA LYS A 79 2.84 -9.19 19.04
C LYS A 79 2.10 -8.31 20.06
N GLU A 80 2.80 -7.45 20.78
CA GLU A 80 2.22 -6.63 21.84
C GLU A 80 1.50 -5.37 21.30
N GLU A 81 0.41 -5.00 21.98
CA GLU A 81 -0.31 -3.76 21.74
C GLU A 81 0.35 -2.63 22.53
N GLY A 82 1.05 -1.73 21.85
CA GLY A 82 1.70 -0.60 22.51
C GLY A 82 3.18 -0.44 22.23
N ASP A 83 3.82 -1.40 21.55
CA ASP A 83 5.24 -1.35 21.15
C ASP A 83 5.67 0.08 20.75
N GLU A 84 6.56 0.64 21.57
CA GLU A 84 7.20 1.93 21.37
C GLU A 84 8.31 1.71 20.33
N SER A 85 8.08 2.25 19.14
CA SER A 85 8.83 1.99 17.91
C SER A 85 10.34 1.95 18.13
N GLY A 86 10.97 0.80 17.87
CA GLY A 86 12.42 0.73 17.70
C GLY A 86 12.85 1.21 16.31
N PHE A 87 14.16 1.40 16.13
CA PHE A 87 14.73 1.62 14.79
C PHE A 87 14.54 0.36 13.93
N PHE A 88 13.79 0.48 12.83
CA PHE A 88 13.65 -0.60 11.86
C PHE A 88 14.56 -0.38 10.66
N THR A 89 15.21 -1.45 10.21
CA THR A 89 15.87 -1.46 8.91
C THR A 89 14.85 -1.41 7.77
N ARG A 90 15.31 -1.04 6.57
CA ARG A 90 14.48 -1.08 5.34
C ARG A 90 13.82 -2.45 5.14
N GLU A 91 14.53 -3.52 5.50
CA GLU A 91 14.07 -4.88 5.25
C GLU A 91 13.04 -5.33 6.28
N GLU A 92 13.22 -4.92 7.54
CA GLU A 92 12.22 -5.09 8.60
C GLU A 92 10.92 -4.34 8.27
N ILE A 93 11.02 -3.09 7.81
CA ILE A 93 9.85 -2.32 7.33
C ILE A 93 9.13 -3.08 6.21
N THR A 94 9.88 -3.60 5.25
CA THR A 94 9.30 -4.33 4.11
C THR A 94 8.59 -5.62 4.56
N LEU A 95 9.19 -6.36 5.50
CA LEU A 95 8.60 -7.58 6.08
C LEU A 95 7.34 -7.27 6.89
N LEU A 96 7.37 -6.25 7.75
CA LEU A 96 6.19 -5.82 8.53
C LEU A 96 5.03 -5.38 7.61
N MET A 97 5.33 -4.62 6.56
CA MET A 97 4.35 -4.24 5.55
C MET A 97 3.85 -5.47 4.77
N GLY A 98 4.72 -6.43 4.46
CA GLY A 98 4.37 -7.70 3.82
C GLY A 98 3.38 -8.51 4.64
N ILE A 99 3.63 -8.66 5.95
CA ILE A 99 2.69 -9.31 6.89
C ILE A 99 1.33 -8.59 6.87
N GLY A 100 1.33 -7.26 6.94
CA GLY A 100 0.10 -6.47 6.83
C GLY A 100 -0.64 -6.72 5.51
N CYS A 101 0.09 -6.83 4.39
CA CYS A 101 -0.48 -7.13 3.08
C CYS A 101 -1.13 -8.52 3.04
N ILE A 102 -0.53 -9.55 3.64
CA ILE A 102 -1.11 -10.89 3.72
C ILE A 102 -2.40 -10.89 4.53
N TYR A 103 -2.42 -10.24 5.69
CA TYR A 103 -3.65 -10.08 6.47
C TYR A 103 -4.74 -9.35 5.69
N HIS A 104 -4.37 -8.30 4.95
CA HIS A 104 -5.28 -7.57 4.07
C HIS A 104 -5.83 -8.47 2.93
N LYS A 105 -4.98 -9.24 2.24
CA LYS A 105 -5.40 -10.23 1.21
C LYS A 105 -6.41 -11.23 1.78
N ASN A 106 -6.25 -11.61 3.04
CA ASN A 106 -7.15 -12.52 3.76
C ASN A 106 -8.37 -11.86 4.41
N LYS A 107 -8.63 -10.58 4.12
CA LYS A 107 -9.73 -9.81 4.70
C LYS A 107 -9.67 -9.66 6.24
N GLN A 108 -8.52 -9.92 6.85
CA GLN A 108 -8.26 -9.72 8.28
C GLN A 108 -7.75 -8.30 8.51
N TYR A 109 -8.61 -7.32 8.27
CA TYR A 109 -8.24 -5.90 8.20
C TYR A 109 -7.70 -5.33 9.52
N ASP A 110 -8.25 -5.75 10.67
CA ASP A 110 -7.74 -5.31 11.97
C ASP A 110 -6.30 -5.77 12.21
N GLN A 111 -5.95 -7.00 11.80
CA GLN A 111 -4.59 -7.50 11.92
C GLN A 111 -3.64 -6.78 10.97
N ALA A 112 -4.07 -6.54 9.72
CA ALA A 112 -3.30 -5.72 8.79
C ALA A 112 -2.99 -4.33 9.37
N LEU A 113 -4.00 -3.70 9.98
CA LEU A 113 -3.87 -2.39 10.60
C LEU A 113 -2.88 -2.39 11.77
N LYS A 114 -2.82 -3.45 12.59
CA LYS A 114 -1.84 -3.55 13.69
C LYS A 114 -0.40 -3.46 13.19
N TYR A 115 -0.07 -4.20 12.13
CA TYR A 115 1.28 -4.18 11.56
C TYR A 115 1.59 -2.86 10.83
N TYR A 116 0.64 -2.32 10.06
CA TYR A 116 0.85 -1.03 9.40
C TYR A 116 1.05 0.12 10.40
N LYS A 117 0.30 0.14 11.50
CA LYS A 117 0.48 1.17 12.56
C LYS A 117 1.85 1.13 13.21
N LYS A 118 2.47 -0.05 13.35
CA LYS A 118 3.84 -0.16 13.87
C LYS A 118 4.84 0.54 12.94
N VAL A 119 4.72 0.30 11.64
CA VAL A 119 5.56 0.98 10.63
C VAL A 119 5.25 2.47 10.57
N GLU A 120 3.98 2.88 10.74
CA GLU A 120 3.57 4.28 10.72
C GLU A 120 4.17 5.08 11.87
N ARG A 121 4.22 4.50 13.08
CA ARG A 121 4.90 5.11 14.22
C ARG A 121 6.39 5.29 13.96
N TYR A 122 7.07 4.27 13.40
CA TYR A 122 8.47 4.41 13.00
C TYR A 122 8.69 5.60 12.05
N PHE A 123 7.83 5.78 11.05
CA PHE A 123 7.94 6.94 10.15
C PHE A 123 7.60 8.27 10.82
N SER A 124 6.78 8.27 11.88
CA SER A 124 6.49 9.48 12.66
C SER A 124 7.71 9.93 13.47
N ASP A 125 8.45 8.96 14.04
CA ASP A 125 9.60 9.21 14.90
C ASP A 125 10.91 9.42 14.12
N PHE A 126 11.08 8.71 12.99
CA PHE A 126 12.35 8.56 12.28
C PHE A 126 12.25 8.81 10.77
N TYR A 127 11.37 9.70 10.32
CA TYR A 127 11.19 9.95 8.88
C TYR A 127 12.52 10.22 8.16
N GLN A 128 12.88 9.35 7.20
CA GLN A 128 14.04 9.52 6.33
C GLN A 128 13.59 9.72 4.88
N MET A 129 14.11 10.76 4.22
CA MET A 129 13.80 11.05 2.81
C MET A 129 14.10 9.86 1.88
N SER A 130 15.13 9.06 2.19
CA SER A 130 15.50 7.84 1.44
C SER A 130 14.41 6.76 1.46
N SER A 131 13.48 6.83 2.42
CA SER A 131 12.42 5.85 2.65
C SER A 131 11.04 6.34 2.20
N ALA A 132 10.97 7.48 1.51
CA ALA A 132 9.73 8.08 1.03
C ALA A 132 8.89 7.11 0.17
N GLY A 133 9.52 6.24 -0.63
CA GLY A 133 8.81 5.21 -1.39
C GLY A 133 8.04 4.23 -0.51
N LEU A 134 8.68 3.70 0.53
CA LEU A 134 8.05 2.77 1.48
C LEU A 134 6.95 3.46 2.28
N TYR A 135 7.19 4.70 2.73
CA TYR A 135 6.19 5.45 3.49
C TYR A 135 4.93 5.74 2.66
N ARG A 136 5.09 6.09 1.38
CA ARG A 136 3.93 6.26 0.47
C ARG A 136 3.11 4.99 0.31
N THR A 137 3.78 3.85 0.12
CA THR A 137 3.11 2.53 0.02
C THR A 137 2.38 2.19 1.32
N LEU A 138 2.98 2.49 2.48
CA LEU A 138 2.35 2.29 3.77
C LEU A 138 1.06 3.12 3.91
N LEU A 139 1.12 4.42 3.63
CA LEU A 139 -0.04 5.32 3.71
C LEU A 139 -1.16 4.89 2.77
N TYR A 140 -0.81 4.41 1.57
CA TYR A 140 -1.78 3.84 0.65
C TYR A 140 -2.45 2.58 1.21
N ASN A 141 -1.68 1.66 1.79
CA ASN A 141 -2.23 0.44 2.41
C ASN A 141 -3.11 0.76 3.62
N LEU A 142 -2.69 1.70 4.47
CA LEU A 142 -3.50 2.21 5.59
C LEU A 142 -4.82 2.80 5.11
N SER A 143 -4.77 3.65 4.07
CA SER A 143 -5.97 4.25 3.49
C SER A 143 -6.98 3.18 3.05
N GLN A 144 -6.53 2.16 2.31
CA GLN A 144 -7.40 1.06 1.88
C GLN A 144 -8.00 0.30 3.06
N VAL A 145 -7.17 -0.10 4.04
CA VAL A 145 -7.63 -0.85 5.21
C VAL A 145 -8.62 -0.05 6.05
N TYR A 146 -8.37 1.23 6.29
CA TYR A 146 -9.31 2.10 6.99
C TYR A 146 -10.65 2.20 6.27
N GLY A 147 -10.63 2.38 4.94
CA GLY A 147 -11.86 2.44 4.15
C GLY A 147 -12.65 1.13 4.19
N LEU A 148 -11.98 -0.03 4.11
CA LEU A 148 -12.60 -1.35 4.22
C LEU A 148 -13.18 -1.63 5.62
N LEU A 149 -12.64 -0.98 6.66
CA LEU A 149 -13.16 -0.98 8.02
C LEU A 149 -14.26 0.08 8.25
N GLY A 150 -14.68 0.83 7.22
CA GLY A 150 -15.66 1.91 7.33
C GLY A 150 -15.14 3.18 8.00
N GLN A 151 -13.85 3.27 8.30
CA GLN A 151 -13.20 4.45 8.88
C GLN A 151 -12.81 5.44 7.77
N TYR A 152 -13.80 5.98 7.07
CA TYR A 152 -13.59 6.76 5.85
C TYR A 152 -12.79 8.04 6.05
N GLU A 153 -12.95 8.72 7.19
CA GLU A 153 -12.21 9.95 7.51
C GLU A 153 -10.70 9.65 7.60
N LYS A 154 -10.30 8.65 8.37
CA LYS A 154 -8.89 8.20 8.45
C LYS A 154 -8.36 7.72 7.12
N SER A 155 -9.20 7.05 6.32
CA SER A 155 -8.84 6.65 4.95
C SER A 155 -8.50 7.87 4.08
N MET A 156 -9.30 8.93 4.16
CA MET A 156 -9.08 10.18 3.45
C MET A 156 -7.82 10.88 3.95
N GLU A 157 -7.60 10.99 5.26
CA GLU A 157 -6.39 11.57 5.85
C GLU A 157 -5.13 10.90 5.30
N LYS A 158 -5.09 9.56 5.33
CA LYS A 158 -3.93 8.80 4.82
C LYS A 158 -3.76 8.92 3.31
N SER A 159 -4.86 9.05 2.56
CA SER A 159 -4.78 9.39 1.13
C SER A 159 -4.13 10.74 0.90
N ILE A 160 -4.54 11.77 1.66
CA ILE A 160 -4.00 13.13 1.53
C ILE A 160 -2.52 13.16 1.91
N ASP A 161 -2.14 12.55 3.04
CA ASP A 161 -0.74 12.43 3.45
C ASP A 161 0.12 11.80 2.34
N SER A 162 -0.38 10.73 1.72
CA SER A 162 0.32 10.03 0.64
C SER A 162 0.43 10.89 -0.63
N ILE A 163 -0.59 11.68 -0.96
CA ILE A 163 -0.60 12.61 -2.11
C ILE A 163 0.38 13.78 -1.88
N LEU A 164 0.47 14.31 -0.66
CA LEU A 164 1.44 15.37 -0.32
C LEU A 164 2.88 14.91 -0.55
N ILE A 165 3.19 13.66 -0.18
CA ILE A 165 4.51 13.09 -0.42
C ILE A 165 4.73 12.82 -1.92
N ASP A 166 3.73 12.31 -2.63
CA ASP A 166 3.79 12.17 -4.09
C ASP A 166 4.16 13.50 -4.78
N MET A 167 3.50 14.59 -4.39
CA MET A 167 3.78 15.92 -4.94
C MET A 167 5.20 16.39 -4.62
N LEU A 168 5.66 16.18 -3.38
CA LEU A 168 7.01 16.57 -2.95
C LEU A 168 8.11 15.87 -3.78
N TYR A 169 7.90 14.59 -4.12
CA TYR A 169 8.88 13.78 -4.87
C TYR A 169 8.55 13.64 -6.36
N GLN A 170 7.55 14.37 -6.86
CA GLN A 170 7.09 14.35 -8.25
C GLN A 170 6.78 12.94 -8.75
N GLN A 171 6.06 12.19 -7.92
CA GLN A 171 5.62 10.82 -8.21
C GLN A 171 4.10 10.78 -8.39
N SER A 172 3.62 9.88 -9.23
CA SER A 172 2.18 9.74 -9.52
C SER A 172 1.67 8.30 -9.38
N ASN A 173 2.51 7.40 -8.88
CA ASN A 173 2.18 5.99 -8.72
C ASN A 173 1.00 5.80 -7.76
N GLY A 174 -0.07 5.18 -8.27
CA GLY A 174 -1.27 4.89 -7.49
C GLY A 174 -2.10 6.12 -7.10
N LEU A 175 -1.85 7.29 -7.73
CA LEU A 175 -2.57 8.53 -7.45
C LEU A 175 -4.09 8.39 -7.67
N CYS A 176 -4.51 7.68 -8.71
CA CYS A 176 -5.92 7.39 -8.97
C CYS A 176 -6.59 6.72 -7.77
N ARG A 177 -5.98 5.68 -7.18
CA ARG A 177 -6.53 4.97 -6.02
C ARG A 177 -6.66 5.84 -4.78
N LYS A 178 -5.68 6.72 -4.54
CA LYS A 178 -5.71 7.66 -3.41
C LYS A 178 -6.85 8.67 -3.57
N ILE A 179 -7.01 9.21 -4.77
CA ILE A 179 -8.10 10.14 -5.13
C ILE A 179 -9.47 9.44 -5.08
N PHE A 180 -9.56 8.20 -5.54
CA PHE A 180 -10.77 7.37 -5.40
C PHE A 180 -11.21 7.27 -3.94
N ASN A 181 -10.29 6.98 -3.02
CA ASN A 181 -10.60 6.86 -1.59
C ASN A 181 -11.12 8.18 -0.99
N ILE A 182 -10.67 9.34 -1.48
CA ILE A 182 -11.21 10.65 -1.09
C ILE A 182 -12.65 10.79 -1.60
N GLY A 183 -12.91 10.43 -2.86
CA GLY A 183 -14.28 10.39 -3.40
C GLY A 183 -15.18 9.43 -2.63
N TRP A 184 -14.64 8.27 -2.23
CA TRP A 184 -15.34 7.29 -1.43
C TRP A 184 -15.74 7.85 -0.06
N TYR A 185 -14.88 8.63 0.60
CA TYR A 185 -15.26 9.36 1.82
C TYR A 185 -16.44 10.29 1.59
N TYR A 186 -16.38 11.16 0.58
CA TYR A 186 -17.46 12.13 0.32
C TYR A 186 -18.79 11.45 -0.03
N GLY A 187 -18.77 10.34 -0.77
CA GLY A 187 -19.98 9.60 -1.04
C GLY A 187 -20.59 8.95 0.21
N ASN A 188 -19.77 8.50 1.18
CA ASN A 188 -20.29 8.04 2.46
C ASN A 188 -20.88 9.20 3.30
N MET A 189 -20.21 10.36 3.36
CA MET A 189 -20.76 11.55 4.01
C MET A 189 -22.09 12.00 3.38
N MET A 190 -22.22 11.89 2.05
CA MET A 190 -23.47 12.15 1.33
C MET A 190 -24.61 11.20 1.76
N LEU A 191 -24.31 9.92 2.03
CA LEU A 191 -25.33 8.94 2.45
C LEU A 191 -25.82 9.20 3.88
N GLU A 192 -24.93 9.62 4.77
CA GLU A 192 -25.23 9.87 6.18
C GLU A 192 -25.88 11.24 6.43
N GLU A 193 -25.63 12.22 5.55
CA GLU A 193 -26.14 13.59 5.69
C GLU A 193 -27.66 13.70 5.46
N LYS A 194 -28.32 14.41 6.37
CA LYS A 194 -29.77 14.66 6.34
C LYS A 194 -30.12 16.00 5.69
N ASP A 195 -29.24 16.98 5.80
CA ASP A 195 -29.44 18.29 5.18
C ASP A 195 -29.27 18.23 3.66
N CYS A 196 -30.28 18.64 2.92
CA CYS A 196 -30.29 18.54 1.46
C CYS A 196 -29.17 19.36 0.80
N GLU A 197 -28.84 20.55 1.31
CA GLU A 197 -27.83 21.41 0.72
C GLU A 197 -26.42 20.84 0.92
N LYS A 198 -26.11 20.38 2.15
CA LYS A 198 -24.83 19.72 2.43
C LYS A 198 -24.68 18.39 1.68
N LYS A 199 -25.76 17.61 1.61
CA LYS A 199 -25.77 16.35 0.86
C LYS A 199 -25.43 16.58 -0.61
N GLU A 200 -26.00 17.62 -1.23
CA GLU A 200 -25.67 17.98 -2.61
C GLU A 200 -24.21 18.42 -2.77
N LYS A 201 -23.66 19.18 -1.80
CA LYS A 201 -22.22 19.52 -1.79
C LYS A 201 -21.34 18.27 -1.73
N TYR A 202 -21.66 17.30 -0.86
CA TYR A 202 -20.92 16.04 -0.80
C TYR A 202 -21.04 15.21 -2.08
N LYS A 203 -22.21 15.18 -2.71
CA LYS A 203 -22.42 14.55 -4.03
C LYS A 203 -21.51 15.18 -5.09
N GLN A 204 -21.45 16.51 -5.14
CA GLN A 204 -20.60 17.25 -6.07
C GLN A 204 -19.10 16.94 -5.84
N SER A 205 -18.65 16.96 -4.59
CA SER A 205 -17.27 16.58 -4.24
C SER A 205 -16.95 15.14 -4.62
N CYS A 206 -17.82 14.19 -4.29
CA CYS A 206 -17.69 12.78 -4.67
C CYS A 206 -17.51 12.63 -6.19
N ASN A 207 -18.38 13.30 -6.97
CA ASN A 207 -18.31 13.29 -8.43
C ASN A 207 -17.01 13.85 -8.98
N GLN A 208 -16.53 14.96 -8.42
CA GLN A 208 -15.28 15.58 -8.83
C GLN A 208 -14.09 14.63 -8.61
N PHE A 209 -13.99 14.01 -7.44
CA PHE A 209 -12.90 13.07 -7.12
C PHE A 209 -13.00 11.79 -7.94
N PHE A 210 -14.19 11.22 -8.13
CA PHE A 210 -14.39 10.05 -8.99
C PHE A 210 -13.99 10.34 -10.44
N ARG A 211 -14.34 11.52 -10.96
CA ARG A 211 -13.90 11.94 -12.29
C ARG A 211 -12.39 12.05 -12.40
N GLN A 212 -11.73 12.75 -11.48
CA GLN A 212 -10.26 12.87 -11.46
C GLN A 212 -9.59 11.50 -11.39
N SER A 213 -10.08 10.64 -10.50
CA SER A 213 -9.58 9.28 -10.35
C SER A 213 -9.77 8.46 -11.63
N TYR A 214 -10.93 8.57 -12.29
CA TYR A 214 -11.23 7.84 -13.52
C TYR A 214 -10.32 8.28 -14.68
N CYS A 215 -10.09 9.58 -14.83
CA CYS A 215 -9.17 10.12 -15.84
C CYS A 215 -7.75 9.59 -15.63
N LEU A 216 -7.24 9.63 -14.38
CA LEU A 216 -5.92 9.10 -14.06
C LEU A 216 -5.86 7.58 -14.24
N ALA A 217 -6.87 6.84 -13.79
CA ALA A 217 -6.93 5.39 -13.98
C ALA A 217 -6.91 5.03 -15.46
N SER A 218 -7.57 5.81 -16.31
CA SER A 218 -7.55 5.61 -17.76
C SER A 218 -6.20 5.94 -18.39
N LEU A 219 -5.48 6.94 -17.87
CA LEU A 219 -4.10 7.26 -18.30
C LEU A 219 -3.10 6.14 -17.94
N TYR A 220 -3.27 5.52 -16.76
CA TYR A 220 -2.42 4.44 -16.26
C TYR A 220 -2.92 3.02 -16.61
N GLU A 221 -3.96 2.91 -17.42
CA GLU A 221 -4.59 1.63 -17.81
C GLU A 221 -5.02 0.77 -16.59
N ASP A 222 -5.42 1.41 -15.49
CA ASP A 222 -5.89 0.77 -14.26
C ASP A 222 -7.40 0.48 -14.31
N GLU A 223 -7.77 -0.62 -14.99
CA GLU A 223 -9.17 -1.02 -15.12
C GLU A 223 -9.84 -1.39 -13.78
N LYS A 224 -9.07 -1.77 -12.77
CA LYS A 224 -9.63 -2.11 -11.45
C LYS A 224 -10.29 -0.89 -10.81
N VAL A 225 -9.62 0.26 -10.85
CA VAL A 225 -10.15 1.51 -10.30
C VAL A 225 -11.34 2.02 -11.11
N LYS A 226 -11.29 1.90 -12.44
CA LYS A 226 -12.41 2.29 -13.30
C LYS A 226 -13.67 1.50 -12.97
N ASN A 227 -13.55 0.18 -12.79
CA ASN A 227 -14.68 -0.67 -12.41
C ASN A 227 -15.17 -0.34 -11.00
N LEU A 228 -14.27 -0.15 -10.03
CA LEU A 228 -14.65 0.27 -8.67
C LEU A 228 -15.46 1.58 -8.66
N ILE A 229 -15.08 2.56 -9.47
CA ILE A 229 -15.82 3.83 -9.59
C ILE A 229 -17.22 3.60 -10.15
N LYS A 230 -17.33 2.79 -11.21
CA LYS A 230 -18.63 2.46 -11.83
C LYS A 230 -19.55 1.75 -10.84
N ASP A 231 -19.05 0.74 -10.16
CA ASP A 231 -19.81 -0.03 -9.17
C ASP A 231 -20.30 0.88 -8.02
N GLN A 232 -19.45 1.79 -7.51
CA GLN A 232 -19.86 2.71 -6.45
C GLN A 232 -20.87 3.76 -6.94
N ARG A 233 -20.72 4.28 -8.16
CA ARG A 233 -21.68 5.21 -8.76
C ARG A 233 -23.06 4.56 -8.90
N GLU A 234 -23.10 3.34 -9.41
CA GLU A 234 -24.34 2.56 -9.52
C GLU A 234 -24.97 2.34 -8.14
N LYS A 235 -24.17 1.86 -7.17
CA LYS A 235 -24.62 1.62 -5.79
C LYS A 235 -25.23 2.87 -5.14
N TRP A 236 -24.70 4.04 -5.45
CA TRP A 236 -25.11 5.30 -4.83
C TRP A 236 -26.08 6.13 -5.69
N GLY A 237 -26.48 5.63 -6.86
CA GLY A 237 -27.37 6.36 -7.77
C GLY A 237 -26.77 7.68 -8.27
N ILE A 238 -25.46 7.71 -8.48
CA ILE A 238 -24.73 8.87 -8.98
C ILE A 238 -24.57 8.73 -10.50
N GLU A 239 -25.25 9.58 -11.26
CA GLU A 239 -25.17 9.56 -12.72
C GLU A 239 -23.75 9.83 -13.23
N GLU A 240 -23.34 9.11 -14.28
CA GLU A 240 -22.11 9.43 -15.00
C GLU A 240 -22.26 10.78 -15.68
N THR A 241 -21.35 11.72 -15.38
CA THR A 241 -21.36 13.00 -16.07
C THR A 241 -20.77 12.85 -17.46
N ASN A 242 -21.39 13.43 -18.50
CA ASN A 242 -20.90 13.42 -19.89
C ASN A 242 -19.44 13.90 -20.08
N CYS A 243 -18.85 14.53 -19.05
CA CYS A 243 -17.47 15.00 -19.02
C CYS A 243 -16.43 13.89 -18.65
N ASP A 244 -16.88 12.65 -18.44
CA ASP A 244 -16.03 11.46 -18.31
C ASP A 244 -15.61 10.88 -19.68
N GLN A 245 -16.15 11.45 -20.77
CA GLN A 245 -15.80 11.16 -22.17
C GLN A 245 -14.76 12.13 -22.76
N VAL A 246 -14.07 12.93 -21.94
CA VAL A 246 -13.02 13.82 -22.44
C VAL A 246 -11.92 12.95 -23.05
N PRO A 247 -11.56 13.14 -24.34
CA PRO A 247 -10.48 12.40 -24.96
C PRO A 247 -9.22 12.62 -24.12
N ILE A 248 -8.67 11.52 -23.60
CA ILE A 248 -7.31 11.53 -23.08
C ILE A 248 -6.45 11.67 -24.33
N TYR A 249 -6.01 12.89 -24.61
CA TYR A 249 -5.01 13.12 -25.64
C TYR A 249 -3.76 12.35 -25.19
N LYS A 250 -3.47 11.26 -25.90
CA LYS A 250 -2.26 10.46 -25.74
C LYS A 250 -1.02 11.27 -26.07
#